data_AF-A0A9N9LQF7-F1
#
_entry.id   AF-A0A9N9LQF7-F1
#
_cell.length_a   1.000
_cell.length_b   1.000
_cell.length_c   1.000
_cell.angle_alpha   90.00
_cell.angle_beta   90.00
_cell.angle_gamma   90.00
#
_symmetry.space_group_name_H-M   'P 1'
#
loop_
_entity.id
_entity.type
_entity.pdbx_description
1 polymer ?
#
loop_
_entity_poly.entity_id
_entity_poly.type
_entity_poly.pdbx_seq_one_letter_code
_entity_poly.pdbx_strand_id
1 'polypeptide(L)'
;MRNLLLIYLFNRVLTVKPSEEIETFKDLQVIIDHFNQYPLVTAKKLDYDLFKKSFNIIKHNQHLTEQGISKIIELKSSLNKGLSENLKESFTGFVSGDGSFNIKATKVRTGKIQLRFAVNLHIREQEVIKGLAKFFNFKDNSYIYSTDTSVAIQIVNTSDVLNIIIPFFDKYKIKGAKELDFTDFKKAAEIVKHKGHLTEDGLNQILVIKDNMNLKRK
;
A
#
# COMPACT_ATOMS: atom_id res chain seq x y z
N MET A 1 -7.39 -19.37 -3.86
CA MET A 1 -6.38 -18.48 -3.25
C MET A 1 -6.91 -17.13 -2.73
N ARG A 2 -8.25 -16.89 -2.74
CA ARG A 2 -8.88 -15.62 -2.31
C ARG A 2 -9.16 -15.49 -0.80
N ASN A 3 -8.82 -16.51 0.00
CA ASN A 3 -9.21 -16.58 1.42
C ASN A 3 -8.05 -16.45 2.42
N LEU A 4 -6.80 -16.60 2.00
CA LEU A 4 -5.68 -16.58 2.97
C LEU A 4 -5.34 -15.17 3.43
N LEU A 5 -5.41 -14.17 2.56
CA LEU A 5 -5.15 -12.77 2.95
C LEU A 5 -6.29 -12.22 3.83
N LEU A 6 -7.54 -12.59 3.53
CA LEU A 6 -8.73 -12.18 4.30
C LEU A 6 -8.75 -12.80 5.70
N ILE A 7 -8.45 -14.10 5.83
CA ILE A 7 -8.33 -14.78 7.13
C ILE A 7 -7.08 -14.29 7.91
N TYR A 8 -5.98 -13.98 7.21
CA TYR A 8 -4.76 -13.44 7.83
C TYR A 8 -4.95 -12.00 8.33
N LEU A 9 -5.69 -11.16 7.58
CA LEU A 9 -6.09 -9.82 8.01
C LEU A 9 -7.12 -9.89 9.15
N PHE A 10 -8.07 -10.83 9.11
CA PHE A 10 -9.06 -11.07 10.16
C PHE A 10 -8.40 -11.37 11.52
N ASN A 11 -7.35 -12.21 11.53
CA ASN A 11 -6.67 -12.61 12.77
C ASN A 11 -5.61 -11.61 13.29
N ARG A 12 -5.24 -10.56 12.55
CA ARG A 12 -4.18 -9.61 12.97
C ARG A 12 -4.54 -8.14 12.88
N VAL A 13 -5.72 -7.77 12.37
CA VAL A 13 -6.16 -6.38 12.33
C VAL A 13 -6.46 -5.84 13.73
N LEU A 14 -6.75 -6.71 14.71
CA LEU A 14 -7.16 -6.36 16.08
C LEU A 14 -6.06 -6.46 17.16
N THR A 15 -4.90 -7.05 16.90
CA THR A 15 -3.95 -7.34 18.00
C THR A 15 -3.12 -6.11 18.42
N VAL A 16 -3.49 -5.53 19.55
CA VAL A 16 -2.56 -4.88 20.50
C VAL A 16 -1.69 -5.99 21.10
N LYS A 17 -0.36 -5.81 21.18
CA LYS A 17 0.56 -6.75 21.86
C LYS A 17 0.64 -6.42 23.36
N PRO A 18 1.08 -7.34 24.26
CA PRO A 18 0.59 -8.70 24.52
C PRO A 18 0.49 -8.97 26.04
N SER A 19 -0.71 -9.22 26.56
CA SER A 19 -0.91 -10.03 27.78
C SER A 19 -2.39 -10.34 27.85
N GLU A 20 -2.79 -11.52 27.35
CA GLU A 20 -4.17 -12.05 27.46
C GLU A 20 -5.15 -11.25 26.52
N GLU A 21 -5.98 -11.76 25.62
CA GLU A 21 -6.68 -13.03 25.40
C GLU A 21 -7.02 -13.16 23.89
N ILE A 22 -7.61 -14.28 23.47
CA ILE A 22 -8.33 -14.38 22.19
C ILE A 22 -9.69 -13.71 22.38
N GLU A 23 -9.81 -12.44 22.01
CA GLU A 23 -11.11 -11.74 22.01
C GLU A 23 -12.00 -12.35 20.91
N THR A 24 -13.05 -13.06 21.30
CA THR A 24 -14.07 -13.48 20.35
C THR A 24 -14.89 -12.26 19.92
N PHE A 25 -15.59 -12.37 18.79
CA PHE A 25 -16.51 -11.32 18.36
C PHE A 25 -17.57 -10.99 19.44
N LYS A 26 -17.93 -11.97 20.28
CA LYS A 26 -18.85 -11.78 21.42
C LYS A 26 -18.23 -10.94 22.52
N ASP A 27 -16.96 -11.15 22.84
CA ASP A 27 -16.26 -10.39 23.89
C ASP A 27 -16.12 -8.92 23.47
N LEU A 28 -15.82 -8.68 22.19
CA LEU A 28 -15.82 -7.33 21.62
C LEU A 28 -17.19 -6.65 21.69
N GLN A 29 -18.28 -7.41 21.48
CA GLN A 29 -19.64 -6.87 21.61
C GLN A 29 -19.91 -6.38 23.05
N VAL A 30 -19.47 -7.13 24.07
CA VAL A 30 -19.58 -6.72 25.48
C VAL A 30 -18.82 -5.41 25.75
N ILE A 31 -17.60 -5.29 25.22
CA ILE A 31 -16.78 -4.08 25.35
C ILE A 31 -17.48 -2.87 24.69
N ILE A 32 -18.02 -3.07 23.49
CA ILE A 32 -18.79 -2.03 22.77
C ILE A 32 -20.01 -1.59 23.58
N ASP A 33 -20.75 -2.53 24.14
CA ASP A 33 -21.96 -2.22 24.91
C ASP A 33 -21.62 -1.46 26.19
N HIS A 34 -20.55 -1.87 26.90
CA HIS A 34 -20.05 -1.16 28.08
C HIS A 34 -19.70 0.30 27.78
N PHE A 35 -18.87 0.55 26.76
CA PHE A 35 -18.44 1.93 26.45
C PHE A 35 -19.51 2.77 25.74
N ASN A 36 -20.58 2.17 25.24
CA ASN A 36 -21.78 2.91 24.82
C ASN A 36 -22.56 3.45 26.02
N GLN A 37 -22.65 2.64 27.08
CA GLN A 37 -23.32 3.02 28.32
C GLN A 37 -22.45 3.93 29.20
N TYR A 38 -21.14 3.71 29.20
CA TYR A 38 -20.14 4.44 30.00
C TYR A 38 -19.07 5.04 29.08
N PRO A 39 -19.34 6.17 28.41
CA PRO A 39 -18.43 6.73 27.41
C PRO A 39 -17.08 7.13 27.98
N LEU A 40 -16.01 6.88 27.21
CA LEU A 40 -14.68 7.39 27.50
C LEU A 40 -14.66 8.92 27.43
N VAL A 41 -14.00 9.57 28.39
CA VAL A 41 -13.90 11.03 28.49
C VAL A 41 -12.57 11.62 28.02
N THR A 42 -11.57 10.77 27.77
CA THR A 42 -10.22 11.20 27.35
C THR A 42 -10.09 11.24 25.82
N ALA A 43 -8.92 11.67 25.32
CA ALA A 43 -8.57 11.60 23.90
C ALA A 43 -8.73 10.19 23.29
N LYS A 44 -8.71 9.12 24.12
CA LYS A 44 -8.97 7.74 23.69
C LYS A 44 -10.37 7.52 23.13
N LYS A 45 -11.31 8.44 23.36
CA LYS A 45 -12.67 8.36 22.79
C LYS A 45 -12.63 8.30 21.25
N LEU A 46 -11.72 9.05 20.62
CA LEU A 46 -11.60 9.04 19.15
C LEU A 46 -11.18 7.67 18.62
N ASP A 47 -10.22 7.02 19.27
CA ASP A 47 -9.81 5.66 18.89
C ASP A 47 -10.93 4.65 19.10
N TYR A 48 -11.67 4.78 20.22
CA TYR A 48 -12.84 3.94 20.49
C TYR A 48 -13.93 4.12 19.42
N ASP A 49 -14.21 5.36 19.00
CA ASP A 49 -15.19 5.64 17.95
C ASP A 49 -14.78 5.03 16.60
N LEU A 50 -13.49 5.08 16.25
CA LEU A 50 -12.93 4.43 15.05
C LEU A 50 -12.98 2.90 15.15
N PHE A 51 -12.68 2.35 16.33
CA PHE A 51 -12.81 0.92 16.63
C PHE A 51 -14.26 0.45 16.48
N LYS A 52 -15.22 1.15 17.08
CA LYS A 52 -16.66 0.85 16.99
C LYS A 52 -17.17 0.89 15.55
N LYS A 53 -16.72 1.86 14.75
CA LYS A 53 -17.03 1.90 13.30
C LYS A 53 -16.51 0.65 12.58
N SER A 54 -15.27 0.24 12.85
CA SER A 54 -14.68 -0.96 12.25
C SER A 54 -15.41 -2.23 12.70
N PHE A 55 -15.74 -2.34 13.99
CA PHE A 55 -16.53 -3.44 14.55
C PHE A 55 -17.89 -3.57 13.86
N ASN A 56 -18.61 -2.47 13.62
CA ASN A 56 -19.90 -2.50 12.93
C ASN A 56 -19.79 -2.99 11.48
N ILE A 57 -18.73 -2.62 10.75
CA ILE A 57 -18.47 -3.14 9.40
C ILE A 57 -18.29 -4.67 9.45
N ILE A 58 -17.60 -5.17 10.48
CA ILE A 58 -17.40 -6.61 10.67
C ILE A 58 -18.73 -7.28 11.06
N LYS A 59 -19.47 -6.71 12.02
CA LYS A 59 -20.78 -7.18 12.52
C LYS A 59 -21.79 -7.42 11.40
N HIS A 60 -21.80 -6.54 10.41
CA HIS A 60 -22.71 -6.61 9.28
C HIS A 60 -22.13 -7.37 8.07
N ASN A 61 -21.05 -8.14 8.26
CA ASN A 61 -20.36 -8.89 7.21
C ASN A 61 -19.88 -8.04 6.01
N GLN A 62 -19.85 -6.72 6.15
CA GLN A 62 -19.44 -5.81 5.08
C GLN A 62 -17.95 -5.96 4.76
N HIS A 63 -17.15 -6.40 5.73
CA HIS A 63 -15.72 -6.72 5.57
C HIS A 63 -15.45 -7.84 4.53
N LEU A 64 -16.46 -8.61 4.14
CA LEU A 64 -16.34 -9.58 3.05
C LEU A 64 -16.35 -8.93 1.66
N THR A 65 -16.64 -7.63 1.60
CA THR A 65 -16.62 -6.82 0.37
C THR A 65 -15.37 -5.93 0.33
N GLU A 66 -14.89 -5.62 -0.87
CA GLU A 66 -13.75 -4.74 -1.09
C GLU A 66 -13.99 -3.33 -0.51
N GLN A 67 -15.22 -2.81 -0.64
CA GLN A 67 -15.66 -1.55 -0.02
C GLN A 67 -15.54 -1.59 1.51
N GLY A 68 -15.97 -2.68 2.15
CA GLY A 68 -15.88 -2.82 3.60
C GLY A 68 -14.45 -2.93 4.09
N ILE A 69 -13.58 -3.66 3.37
CA ILE A 69 -12.15 -3.73 3.69
C ILE A 69 -11.52 -2.35 3.58
N SER A 70 -11.79 -1.61 2.50
CA SER A 70 -11.23 -0.26 2.31
C SER A 70 -11.59 0.65 3.48
N LYS A 71 -12.86 0.68 3.89
CA LYS A 71 -13.32 1.44 5.06
C LYS A 71 -12.59 1.06 6.35
N ILE A 72 -12.36 -0.23 6.61
CA ILE A 72 -11.61 -0.68 7.79
C ILE A 72 -10.15 -0.18 7.73
N ILE A 73 -9.51 -0.23 6.57
CA ILE A 73 -8.14 0.28 6.40
C ILE A 73 -8.08 1.78 6.66
N GLU A 74 -9.05 2.55 6.17
CA GLU A 74 -9.14 4.00 6.39
C GLU A 74 -9.28 4.33 7.88
N LEU A 75 -10.22 3.67 8.56
CA LEU A 75 -10.41 3.83 10.01
C LEU A 75 -9.12 3.47 10.77
N LYS A 76 -8.45 2.40 10.38
CA LYS A 76 -7.18 1.96 10.99
C LYS A 76 -6.03 2.93 10.74
N SER A 77 -5.93 3.52 9.55
CA SER A 77 -4.89 4.53 9.27
C SER A 77 -5.01 5.78 10.15
N SER A 78 -6.20 6.04 10.68
CA SER A 78 -6.49 7.21 11.53
C SER A 78 -6.26 6.94 13.03
N LEU A 79 -5.93 5.70 13.41
CA LEU A 79 -5.64 5.33 14.81
C LEU A 79 -4.21 5.71 15.22
N ASN A 80 -3.99 5.94 16.52
CA ASN A 80 -2.75 6.41 17.17
C ASN A 80 -1.37 6.05 16.56
N LYS A 81 -1.19 4.82 16.04
CA LYS A 81 0.10 4.34 15.50
C LYS A 81 0.12 4.22 13.97
N GLY A 82 -0.92 4.71 13.31
CA GLY A 82 -1.19 4.47 11.90
C GLY A 82 -1.36 2.98 11.61
N LEU A 83 -1.03 2.58 10.39
CA LEU A 83 -1.13 1.19 9.97
C LEU A 83 -0.15 0.29 10.74
N SER A 84 -0.62 -0.88 11.17
CA SER A 84 0.20 -1.88 11.87
C SER A 84 1.34 -2.38 10.98
N GLU A 85 2.52 -2.65 11.56
CA GLU A 85 3.68 -3.19 10.83
C GLU A 85 3.33 -4.44 10.02
N ASN A 86 2.53 -5.36 10.58
CA ASN A 86 2.04 -6.54 9.87
C ASN A 86 1.31 -6.24 8.56
N LEU A 87 0.55 -5.13 8.51
CA LEU A 87 -0.18 -4.73 7.30
C LEU A 87 0.78 -4.16 6.25
N LYS A 88 1.78 -3.39 6.69
CA LYS A 88 2.83 -2.87 5.81
C LYS A 88 3.68 -4.01 5.22
N GLU A 89 3.99 -5.03 6.02
CA GLU A 89 4.61 -6.28 5.54
C GLU A 89 3.70 -7.05 4.58
N SER A 90 2.40 -7.19 4.90
CA SER A 90 1.45 -7.89 4.03
C SER A 90 1.33 -7.19 2.67
N PHE A 91 1.42 -5.87 2.66
CA PHE A 91 1.41 -5.08 1.44
C PHE A 91 2.61 -5.38 0.52
N THR A 92 3.79 -5.70 1.05
CA THR A 92 4.92 -6.12 0.19
C THR A 92 4.67 -7.47 -0.48
N GLY A 93 3.95 -8.37 0.20
CA GLY A 93 3.48 -9.63 -0.38
C GLY A 93 2.50 -9.40 -1.53
N PHE A 94 1.54 -8.49 -1.34
CA PHE A 94 0.62 -8.07 -2.40
C PHE A 94 1.36 -7.46 -3.59
N VAL A 95 2.29 -6.53 -3.34
CA VAL A 95 3.12 -5.90 -4.39
C VAL A 95 3.98 -6.91 -5.13
N SER A 96 4.49 -7.94 -4.45
CA SER A 96 5.25 -9.01 -5.08
C SER A 96 4.45 -9.68 -6.21
N GLY A 97 3.14 -9.87 -6.01
CA GLY A 97 2.19 -10.33 -7.03
C GLY A 97 1.80 -9.24 -8.03
N ASP A 98 1.08 -8.22 -7.57
CA ASP A 98 0.31 -7.28 -8.42
C ASP A 98 1.00 -5.93 -8.66
N GLY A 99 2.13 -5.67 -8.01
CA GLY A 99 2.91 -4.44 -8.19
C GLY A 99 3.80 -4.46 -9.44
N SER A 100 4.23 -3.28 -9.87
CA SER A 100 5.15 -3.09 -11.00
C SER A 100 6.10 -1.93 -10.75
N PHE A 101 7.40 -2.17 -10.99
CA PHE A 101 8.44 -1.15 -11.04
C PHE A 101 8.93 -1.03 -12.47
N ASN A 102 8.78 0.15 -13.08
CA ASN A 102 9.18 0.36 -14.45
C ASN A 102 9.87 1.71 -14.66
N ILE A 103 10.77 1.72 -15.63
CA ILE A 103 11.48 2.90 -16.09
C ILE A 103 10.99 3.18 -17.50
N LYS A 104 10.40 4.36 -17.71
CA LYS A 104 10.05 4.86 -19.04
C LYS A 104 11.13 5.82 -19.51
N ALA A 105 11.63 5.59 -20.71
CA ALA A 105 12.59 6.47 -21.37
C ALA A 105 12.02 6.87 -22.74
N THR A 106 11.93 8.17 -23.01
CA THR A 106 11.55 8.68 -24.34
C THR A 106 12.79 8.97 -25.17
N LYS A 107 12.81 8.52 -26.43
CA LYS A 107 13.95 8.68 -27.36
C LYS A 107 14.23 10.12 -27.83
N VAL A 108 13.44 11.11 -27.41
CA VAL A 108 13.62 12.49 -27.87
C VAL A 108 14.81 13.13 -27.15
N ARG A 109 15.48 14.09 -27.84
CA ARG A 109 16.69 14.89 -27.50
C ARG A 109 16.90 15.34 -26.04
N THR A 110 15.92 15.17 -25.16
CA THR A 110 15.92 15.60 -23.75
C THR A 110 16.09 14.46 -22.75
N GLY A 111 16.19 13.18 -23.17
CA GLY A 111 16.53 12.08 -22.25
C GLY A 111 15.54 11.93 -21.08
N LYS A 112 14.25 12.23 -21.29
CA LYS A 112 13.26 12.21 -20.20
C LYS A 112 13.08 10.79 -19.66
N ILE A 113 13.62 10.58 -18.47
CA ILE A 113 13.42 9.38 -17.66
C ILE A 113 12.24 9.61 -16.72
N GLN A 114 11.31 8.65 -16.70
CA GLN A 114 10.24 8.59 -15.72
C GLN A 114 10.33 7.27 -14.97
N LEU A 115 10.53 7.38 -13.65
CA LEU A 115 10.39 6.27 -12.72
C LEU A 115 8.90 6.09 -12.42
N ARG A 116 8.41 4.85 -12.45
CA ARG A 116 7.02 4.55 -12.12
C ARG A 116 6.92 3.30 -11.24
N PHE A 117 6.26 3.48 -10.11
CA PHE A 117 5.66 2.37 -9.36
C PHE A 117 4.16 2.33 -9.67
N ALA A 118 3.61 1.14 -9.87
CA ALA A 118 2.19 0.97 -10.15
C ALA A 118 1.62 -0.32 -9.57
N VAL A 119 0.32 -0.30 -9.29
CA VAL A 119 -0.52 -1.48 -9.08
C VAL A 119 -1.72 -1.32 -10.01
N ASN A 120 -2.01 -2.33 -10.84
CA ASN A 120 -3.15 -2.32 -11.74
C ASN A 120 -4.04 -3.52 -11.42
N LEU A 121 -5.33 -3.28 -11.17
CA LEU A 121 -6.32 -4.30 -10.83
C LEU A 121 -7.55 -4.17 -11.73
N HIS A 122 -8.48 -5.12 -11.61
CA HIS A 122 -9.79 -5.02 -12.27
C HIS A 122 -10.61 -3.89 -11.65
N ILE A 123 -11.46 -3.19 -12.42
CA ILE A 123 -12.24 -2.02 -11.96
C ILE A 123 -13.06 -2.27 -10.69
N ARG A 124 -13.49 -3.52 -10.48
CA ARG A 124 -14.21 -3.93 -9.26
C ARG A 124 -13.42 -3.60 -7.97
N GLU A 125 -12.09 -3.68 -8.06
CA GLU A 125 -11.13 -3.46 -6.97
C GLU A 125 -10.74 -1.98 -6.81
N GLN A 126 -11.53 -1.05 -7.34
CA GLN A 126 -11.25 0.40 -7.23
C GLN A 126 -11.06 0.87 -5.79
N GLU A 127 -11.75 0.25 -4.85
CA GLU A 127 -11.64 0.61 -3.44
C GLU A 127 -10.32 0.16 -2.83
N VAL A 128 -9.75 -0.95 -3.32
CA VAL A 128 -8.39 -1.36 -2.96
C VAL A 128 -7.41 -0.29 -3.42
N ILE A 129 -7.51 0.16 -4.68
CA ILE A 129 -6.64 1.21 -5.23
C ILE A 129 -6.77 2.54 -4.48
N LYS A 130 -7.99 2.97 -4.14
CA LYS A 130 -8.22 4.16 -3.30
C LYS A 130 -7.61 3.99 -1.90
N GLY A 131 -7.76 2.80 -1.31
CA GLY A 131 -7.11 2.44 -0.05
C GLY A 131 -5.58 2.53 -0.13
N LEU A 132 -4.96 2.15 -1.25
CA LEU A 132 -3.51 2.28 -1.47
C LEU A 132 -3.05 3.74 -1.59
N ALA A 133 -3.83 4.61 -2.22
CA ALA A 133 -3.50 6.05 -2.25
C ALA A 133 -3.47 6.62 -0.82
N LYS A 134 -4.49 6.30 -0.01
CA LYS A 134 -4.56 6.68 1.41
C LYS A 134 -3.46 6.05 2.24
N PHE A 135 -3.10 4.78 1.99
CA PHE A 135 -2.01 4.06 2.65
C PHE A 135 -0.68 4.83 2.57
N PHE A 136 -0.38 5.41 1.41
CA PHE A 136 0.82 6.22 1.18
C PHE A 136 0.63 7.72 1.52
N ASN A 137 -0.50 8.08 2.13
CA ASN A 137 -0.87 9.46 2.45
C ASN A 137 -0.90 10.40 1.22
N PHE A 138 -1.26 9.86 0.05
CA PHE A 138 -1.54 10.67 -1.12
C PHE A 138 -2.93 11.29 -1.00
N LYS A 139 -3.07 12.55 -1.45
CA LYS A 139 -4.34 13.28 -1.43
C LYS A 139 -5.33 12.66 -2.41
N ASP A 140 -6.49 12.23 -1.95
CA ASP A 140 -7.62 11.70 -2.74
C ASP A 140 -7.20 10.92 -4.02
N ASN A 141 -7.93 11.04 -5.13
CA ASN A 141 -7.71 10.30 -6.37
C ASN A 141 -6.36 10.62 -7.09
N SER A 142 -5.38 11.21 -6.41
CA SER A 142 -4.03 11.39 -6.94
C SER A 142 -3.44 10.06 -7.37
N TYR A 143 -2.81 10.06 -8.54
CA TYR A 143 -2.21 8.86 -9.14
C TYR A 143 -3.18 7.75 -9.51
N ILE A 144 -4.50 7.92 -9.31
CA ILE A 144 -5.50 6.92 -9.69
C ILE A 144 -5.93 7.13 -11.13
N TYR A 145 -5.90 6.06 -11.91
CA TYR A 145 -6.34 6.01 -13.29
C TYR A 145 -7.31 4.85 -13.44
N SER A 146 -8.46 5.10 -14.08
CA SER A 146 -9.49 4.08 -14.30
C SER A 146 -9.89 4.02 -15.77
N THR A 147 -10.23 2.83 -16.21
CA THR A 147 -10.94 2.54 -17.46
C THR A 147 -12.21 1.76 -17.11
N ASP A 148 -13.01 1.42 -18.12
CA ASP A 148 -14.23 0.62 -17.93
C ASP A 148 -13.98 -0.76 -17.32
N THR A 149 -12.75 -1.27 -17.41
CA THR A 149 -12.39 -2.64 -16.99
C THR A 149 -11.27 -2.70 -15.95
N SER A 150 -10.50 -1.62 -15.78
CA SER A 150 -9.31 -1.62 -14.94
C SER A 150 -9.19 -0.35 -14.10
N VAL A 151 -8.47 -0.46 -13.00
CA VAL A 151 -8.15 0.64 -12.11
C VAL A 151 -6.73 0.49 -11.60
N ALA A 152 -6.00 1.58 -11.54
CA ALA A 152 -4.59 1.57 -11.22
C ALA A 152 -4.18 2.77 -10.36
N ILE A 153 -3.26 2.54 -9.44
CA ILE A 153 -2.43 3.62 -8.88
C ILE A 153 -1.10 3.64 -9.63
N GLN A 154 -0.68 4.81 -10.11
CA GLN A 154 0.57 4.98 -10.87
C GLN A 154 1.35 6.19 -10.32
N ILE A 155 2.29 5.93 -9.41
CA ILE A 155 3.15 6.96 -8.83
C ILE A 155 4.32 7.20 -9.79
N VAL A 156 4.27 8.34 -10.46
CA VAL A 156 5.25 8.75 -11.50
C VAL A 156 6.02 10.02 -11.15
N ASN A 157 5.61 10.72 -10.08
CA ASN A 157 6.33 11.89 -9.60
C ASN A 157 7.66 11.43 -8.98
N THR A 158 8.77 11.94 -9.50
CA THR A 158 10.11 11.55 -9.04
C THR A 158 10.33 11.81 -7.55
N SER A 159 9.83 12.93 -7.01
CA SER A 159 9.94 13.23 -5.58
C SER A 159 9.23 12.18 -4.73
N ASP A 160 8.00 11.81 -5.09
CA ASP A 160 7.23 10.82 -4.33
C ASP A 160 7.83 9.41 -4.47
N VAL A 161 8.37 9.07 -5.64
CA VAL A 161 9.11 7.81 -5.81
C VAL A 161 10.33 7.77 -4.89
N LEU A 162 11.14 8.83 -4.86
CA LEU A 162 12.40 8.89 -4.10
C LEU A 162 12.16 8.99 -2.59
N ASN A 163 11.13 9.72 -2.15
CA ASN A 163 10.95 10.08 -0.75
C ASN A 163 9.88 9.22 -0.04
N ILE A 164 9.01 8.53 -0.78
CA ILE A 164 7.93 7.72 -0.21
C ILE A 164 8.08 6.26 -0.62
N ILE A 165 8.12 5.98 -1.93
CA ILE A 165 8.06 4.61 -2.43
C ILE A 165 9.34 3.83 -2.13
N ILE A 166 10.52 4.36 -2.48
CA ILE A 166 11.80 3.68 -2.23
C ILE A 166 12.04 3.48 -0.72
N PRO A 167 11.90 4.51 0.15
CA PRO A 167 12.10 4.31 1.58
C PRO A 167 11.13 3.30 2.20
N PHE A 168 9.89 3.23 1.71
CA PHE A 168 8.93 2.23 2.17
C PHE A 168 9.41 0.81 1.89
N PHE A 169 9.81 0.51 0.65
CA PHE A 169 10.24 -0.84 0.26
C PHE A 169 11.68 -1.17 0.70
N ASP A 170 12.47 -0.18 1.11
CA ASP A 170 13.72 -0.39 1.84
C ASP A 170 13.46 -0.85 3.27
N LYS A 171 12.46 -0.26 3.93
CA LYS A 171 12.04 -0.68 5.27
C LYS A 171 11.34 -2.04 5.23
N TYR A 172 10.41 -2.24 4.31
CA TYR A 172 9.66 -3.50 4.17
C TYR A 172 10.03 -4.19 2.86
N LYS A 173 10.78 -5.28 2.97
CA LYS A 173 11.35 -5.97 1.81
C LYS A 173 10.26 -6.64 0.96
N ILE A 174 10.34 -6.38 -0.34
CA ILE A 174 9.67 -7.17 -1.39
C ILE A 174 10.38 -8.51 -1.51
N LYS A 175 9.65 -9.57 -1.89
CA LYS A 175 10.21 -10.91 -2.03
C LYS A 175 10.02 -11.43 -3.46
N GLY A 176 10.83 -12.42 -3.83
CA GLY A 176 10.74 -13.11 -5.11
C GLY A 176 11.27 -12.27 -6.27
N ALA A 177 10.88 -12.61 -7.51
CA ALA A 177 11.42 -11.97 -8.72
C ALA A 177 11.29 -10.43 -8.72
N LYS A 178 10.24 -9.89 -8.07
CA LYS A 178 10.00 -8.46 -7.99
C LYS A 178 10.99 -7.70 -7.10
N GLU A 179 11.68 -8.40 -6.20
CA GLU A 179 12.78 -7.83 -5.41
C GLU A 179 13.94 -7.41 -6.34
N LEU A 180 14.24 -8.21 -7.36
CA LEU A 180 15.28 -7.89 -8.33
C LEU A 180 14.89 -6.67 -9.16
N ASP A 181 13.63 -6.58 -9.56
CA ASP A 181 13.12 -5.41 -10.29
C ASP A 181 13.14 -4.15 -9.43
N PHE A 182 12.74 -4.24 -8.16
CA PHE A 182 12.85 -3.11 -7.24
C PHE A 182 14.32 -2.69 -7.03
N THR A 183 15.23 -3.64 -6.92
CA THR A 183 16.67 -3.37 -6.75
C THR A 183 17.23 -2.59 -7.95
N ASP A 184 16.91 -3.02 -9.16
CA ASP A 184 17.35 -2.33 -10.38
C ASP A 184 16.65 -0.97 -10.57
N PHE A 185 15.37 -0.90 -10.24
CA PHE A 185 14.63 0.36 -10.20
C PHE A 185 15.28 1.39 -9.27
N LYS A 186 15.72 0.96 -8.06
CA LYS A 186 16.45 1.82 -7.12
C LYS A 186 17.76 2.34 -7.68
N LYS A 187 18.55 1.50 -8.38
CA LYS A 187 19.81 1.93 -9.02
C LYS A 187 19.56 3.06 -10.00
N ALA A 188 18.56 2.92 -10.86
CA ALA A 188 18.17 3.97 -11.79
C ALA A 188 17.68 5.22 -11.06
N ALA A 189 16.94 5.05 -9.96
CA ALA A 189 16.45 6.16 -9.16
C ALA A 189 17.57 6.99 -8.52
N GLU A 190 18.65 6.36 -8.06
CA GLU A 190 19.82 7.08 -7.54
C GLU A 190 20.52 7.90 -8.63
N ILE A 191 20.65 7.37 -9.86
CA ILE A 191 21.16 8.16 -11.00
C ILE A 191 20.24 9.36 -11.27
N VAL A 192 18.92 9.18 -11.19
CA VAL A 192 17.95 10.26 -11.39
C VAL A 192 18.06 11.34 -10.30
N LYS A 193 18.14 10.92 -9.03
CA LYS A 193 18.28 11.78 -7.85
C LYS A 193 19.48 12.72 -7.94
N HIS A 194 20.60 12.23 -8.45
CA HIS A 194 21.82 13.03 -8.66
C HIS A 194 21.86 13.75 -10.02
N LYS A 195 20.74 13.81 -10.74
CA LYS A 195 20.64 14.40 -12.10
C LYS A 195 21.57 13.75 -13.14
N GLY A 196 22.15 12.59 -12.87
CA GLY A 196 23.04 11.88 -13.79
C GLY A 196 22.35 11.47 -15.10
N HIS A 197 21.03 11.29 -15.08
CA HIS A 197 20.21 11.04 -16.26
C HIS A 197 20.24 12.17 -17.31
N LEU A 198 20.76 13.35 -16.97
CA LEU A 198 20.98 14.46 -17.91
C LEU A 198 22.29 14.34 -18.71
N THR A 199 23.12 13.35 -18.38
CA THR A 199 24.37 13.03 -19.08
C THR A 199 24.15 11.81 -19.99
N GLU A 200 24.92 11.71 -21.07
CA GLU A 200 24.87 10.56 -21.97
C GLU A 200 25.23 9.25 -21.24
N ASP A 201 26.29 9.26 -20.42
CA ASP A 201 26.71 8.09 -19.64
C ASP A 201 25.64 7.64 -18.66
N GLY A 202 25.08 8.56 -17.88
CA GLY A 202 24.03 8.24 -16.91
C GLY A 202 22.74 7.77 -17.59
N LEU A 203 22.39 8.33 -18.75
CA LEU A 203 21.27 7.86 -19.56
C LEU A 203 21.52 6.43 -20.07
N ASN A 204 22.71 6.15 -20.61
CA ASN A 204 23.09 4.82 -21.10
C ASN A 204 23.05 3.78 -19.97
N GLN A 205 23.54 4.12 -18.77
CA GLN A 205 23.43 3.26 -17.59
C GLN A 205 21.97 2.93 -17.26
N ILE A 206 21.08 3.93 -17.24
CA ILE A 206 19.65 3.71 -16.98
C ILE A 206 19.02 2.82 -18.05
N LEU A 207 19.39 2.98 -19.32
CA LEU A 207 18.87 2.15 -20.42
C LEU A 207 19.30 0.68 -20.27
N VAL A 208 20.56 0.44 -19.90
CA VAL A 208 21.07 -0.92 -19.62
C VAL A 208 20.33 -1.54 -18.43
N ILE A 209 20.13 -0.78 -17.34
CA ILE A 209 19.35 -1.23 -16.19
C ILE A 209 17.94 -1.63 -16.63
N LYS A 210 17.24 -0.71 -17.31
CA LYS A 210 15.87 -0.92 -17.80
C LYS A 210 15.75 -2.15 -18.69
N ASP A 211 16.74 -2.43 -19.53
CA ASP A 211 16.71 -3.56 -20.46
C ASP A 211 17.10 -4.90 -19.82
N ASN A 212 17.44 -4.92 -18.52
CA ASN A 212 17.63 -6.12 -17.72
C ASN A 212 16.57 -6.28 -16.61
N MET A 213 15.48 -5.51 -16.65
CA MET A 213 14.39 -5.55 -15.69
C MET A 213 13.14 -6.29 -16.22
N ASN A 214 12.29 -6.74 -15.30
CA ASN A 214 10.98 -7.34 -15.56
C ASN A 214 11.09 -8.48 -16.60
N LEU A 215 10.23 -8.50 -17.62
CA LEU A 215 10.20 -9.52 -18.68
C LEU A 215 11.48 -9.59 -19.54
N LYS A 216 12.39 -8.63 -19.41
CA LYS A 216 13.66 -8.62 -20.13
C LYS A 216 14.80 -9.23 -19.33
N ARG A 217 14.57 -9.54 -18.06
CA ARG A 217 15.55 -10.19 -17.19
C ARG A 217 15.80 -11.61 -17.71
N LYS A 218 17.08 -11.90 -17.99
CA LYS A 218 17.54 -13.22 -18.41
C LYS A 218 17.81 -14.13 -17.23
#